data_AF-A0A5K0XJ51-F1
#
_entry.id   AF-A0A5K0XJ51-F1
#
_cell.length_a   1.000
_cell.length_b   1.000
_cell.length_c   1.000
_cell.angle_alpha   90.00
_cell.angle_beta   90.00
_cell.angle_gamma   90.00
#
_symmetry.space_group_name_H-M   'P 1'
#
loop_
_entity.id
_entity.type
_entity.pdbx_description
1 polymer ?
#
loop_
_entity_poly.entity_id
_entity_poly.type
_entity_poly.pdbx_seq_one_letter_code
_entity_poly.pdbx_strand_id
1 'polypeptide(L)' 'EAKRQLLAAGFHLLDENDEWEIKPGGRYFFTRNMSCLVAFAVGE' A
#
# COMPACT_ATOMS: atom_id res chain seq x y z
N GLU A 1 11.72 8.43 4.35
CA GLU A 1 10.55 8.59 5.24
C GLU A 1 9.28 7.85 4.86
N ALA A 2 8.68 8.10 3.70
CA ALA A 2 7.26 7.80 3.46
C ALA A 2 6.85 6.31 3.64
N LYS A 3 7.69 5.36 3.21
CA LYS A 3 7.46 3.92 3.46
C LYS A 3 7.32 3.59 4.95
N ARG A 4 8.15 4.20 5.81
CA ARG A 4 8.09 3.98 7.26
C ARG A 4 6.83 4.57 7.88
N GLN A 5 6.40 5.73 7.40
CA GLN A 5 5.16 6.36 7.86
C GLN A 5 3.93 5.53 7.50
N LEU A 6 3.88 4.96 6.29
CA LEU A 6 2.78 4.09 5.85
C LEU A 6 2.73 2.79 6.65
N LEU A 7 3.89 2.17 6.88
CA LEU A 7 3.97 0.97 7.74
C LEU A 7 3.52 1.28 9.18
N ALA A 8 3.94 2.40 9.75
CA ALA A 8 3.51 2.84 11.09
C ALA A 8 2.02 3.19 11.16
N ALA A 9 1.44 3.66 10.05
CA ALA A 9 0.01 3.94 9.91
C ALA A 9 -0.85 2.68 9.63
N GLY A 10 -0.24 1.49 9.59
CA GLY A 10 -0.93 0.22 9.38
C GLY A 10 -1.26 -0.10 7.93
N PHE A 11 -0.56 0.50 6.97
CA PHE A 11 -0.73 0.14 5.56
C PHE A 11 0.06 -1.14 5.23
N HIS A 12 -0.56 -2.01 4.45
CA HIS A 12 0.07 -3.22 3.92
C HIS A 12 0.82 -2.93 2.63
N LEU A 13 2.08 -3.37 2.56
CA LEU A 13 2.87 -3.30 1.34
C LEU A 13 2.35 -4.34 0.35
N LEU A 14 2.04 -3.90 -0.87
CA LEU A 14 1.71 -4.74 -2.02
C LEU A 14 2.85 -4.71 -3.03
N ASP A 15 3.06 -5.83 -3.72
CA ASP A 15 3.99 -5.93 -4.83
C ASP A 15 3.24 -5.83 -6.15
N GLU A 16 3.69 -4.99 -7.08
CA GLU A 16 2.99 -4.77 -8.36
C GLU A 16 2.96 -6.00 -9.28
N ASN A 17 3.81 -7.00 -9.01
CA ASN A 17 3.90 -8.23 -9.80
C ASN A 17 3.07 -9.38 -9.21
N ASP A 18 2.54 -9.23 -8.00
CA ASP A 18 1.70 -10.23 -7.34
C ASP A 18 0.21 -9.89 -7.47
N GLU A 19 -0.63 -10.91 -7.30
CA GLU A 19 -2.08 -10.73 -7.26
C GLU A 19 -2.51 -10.07 -5.94
N TRP A 20 -3.33 -9.04 -6.01
CA TRP A 20 -3.69 -8.25 -4.83
C TRP A 20 -5.00 -8.72 -4.21
N GLU A 21 -4.91 -9.30 -3.02
CA GLU A 21 -6.08 -9.57 -2.18
C GLU A 21 -6.50 -8.32 -1.40
N ILE A 22 -7.23 -7.44 -2.07
CA ILE A 22 -7.74 -6.19 -1.50
C ILE A 22 -9.03 -6.47 -0.72
N LYS A 23 -9.05 -6.12 0.56
CA LYS A 23 -10.23 -6.25 1.43
C LYS A 23 -10.86 -4.88 1.72
N PRO A 24 -12.21 -4.80 1.80
CA PRO A 24 -12.90 -3.58 2.23
C PRO A 24 -12.45 -3.18 3.65
N GLY A 25 -12.27 -1.86 3.87
CA GLY A 25 -11.65 -1.32 5.08
C GLY A 25 -10.12 -1.51 5.19
N GLY A 26 -9.50 -2.21 4.24
CA GLY A 26 -8.05 -2.39 4.19
C GLY A 26 -7.31 -1.15 3.71
N ARG A 27 -6.05 -1.02 4.12
CA ARG A 27 -5.16 0.08 3.72
C ARG A 27 -3.90 -0.51 3.12
N TYR A 28 -3.57 -0.08 1.92
CA TYR A 28 -2.52 -0.69 1.13
C TYR A 28 -1.64 0.35 0.46
N PHE A 29 -0.39 0.00 0.23
CA PHE A 29 0.53 0.84 -0.51
C PHE A 29 1.51 0.00 -1.32
N PHE A 30 1.95 0.54 -2.46
CA PHE A 30 2.97 -0.09 -3.28
C PHE A 30 3.92 0.96 -3.84
N THR A 31 5.09 0.51 -4.28
CA THR A 31 6.11 1.36 -4.90
C THR A 31 6.29 0.97 -6.35
N ARG A 32 5.98 1.88 -7.27
CA ARG A 32 6.16 1.66 -8.71
C ARG A 32 7.48 2.22 -9.19
N ASN A 33 8.27 1.42 -9.90
CA ASN A 33 9.58 1.81 -10.46
C ASN A 33 10.53 2.46 -9.44
N MET A 34 10.41 2.11 -8.15
CA MET A 34 11.18 2.68 -7.02
C MET A 34 11.14 4.21 -6.86
N SER A 35 10.38 4.92 -7.69
CA SER A 35 10.34 6.39 -7.75
C SER A 35 8.95 6.96 -7.43
N CYS A 36 7.92 6.12 -7.49
CA CYS A 36 6.55 6.49 -7.14
C CYS A 36 6.05 5.63 -5.99
N LEU A 37 5.51 6.27 -4.95
CA LEU A 37 4.87 5.61 -3.82
C LEU A 37 3.38 5.91 -3.89
N VAL A 38 2.55 4.87 -3.96
CA VAL A 38 1.10 5.00 -4.02
C VAL A 38 0.53 4.33 -2.79
N ALA A 39 -0.28 5.07 -2.03
CA ALA A 39 -0.99 4.57 -0.86
C ALA A 39 -2.47 4.86 -1.02
N PHE A 40 -3.32 3.87 -0.73
CA PHE A 40 -4.76 4.00 -0.83
C PHE A 40 -5.46 3.26 0.32
N ALA A 41 -6.60 3.79 0.72
CA ALA A 41 -7.50 3.18 1.68
C ALA A 41 -8.75 2.72 0.92
N VAL A 42 -9.16 1.49 1.16
CA VAL A 42 -10.38 0.92 0.59
C VAL A 42 -11.52 1.30 1.50
N GLY A 43 -12.59 1.88 0.94
CA GLY A 43 -13.82 2.14 1.66
C GLY A 43 -14.43 0.85 2.23
N GLU A 44 -15.38 1.01 3.14
CA GLU A 44 -16.22 -0.09 3.64
C GLU A 44 -17.29 -0.46 2.61
#